data_AF-A0A8T5LBQ3-F1
#
_entry.id   AF-A0A8T5LBQ3-F1
#
_cell.length_a   1.000
_cell.length_b   1.000
_cell.length_c   1.000
_cell.angle_alpha   90.00
_cell.angle_beta   90.00
_cell.angle_gamma   90.00
#
_symmetry.space_group_name_H-M   'P 1'
#
loop_
_entity.id
_entity.type
_entity.pdbx_description
1 polymer ?
#
loop_
_entity_poly.entity_id
_entity_poly.type
_entity_poly.pdbx_seq_one_letter_code
_entity_poly.pdbx_strand_id
1 'polypeptide(L)'
;GSPGETVETMNKSIKFAKEINPDYASFNITTPYPGTVLFDTYIGKVDDWDSWSLKRSLESGYFNEKFSKASKKEIEEAFDRAYREFYYRPSYIFKRIVKSNPSELMRIGKASLSLFKFMMSKDRHDKNSSDNTSA
;
A
#
# COMPACT_ATOMS: atom_id res chain seq x y z
N GLY A 1 -10.28 4.72 -7.60
CA GLY A 1 -10.02 5.17 -8.97
C GLY A 1 -10.73 4.34 -10.02
N SER A 2 -12.00 3.99 -9.79
CA SER A 2 -12.89 3.36 -10.78
C SER A 2 -13.43 4.41 -11.78
N PRO A 3 -14.19 4.02 -12.81
CA PRO A 3 -14.84 4.97 -13.70
C PRO A 3 -15.64 6.03 -12.94
N GLY A 4 -15.36 7.31 -13.21
CA GLY A 4 -16.05 8.44 -12.58
C GLY A 4 -15.62 8.77 -11.15
N GLU A 5 -14.66 8.02 -10.58
CA GLU A 5 -14.25 8.18 -9.18
C GLU A 5 -13.47 9.47 -8.93
N THR A 6 -13.68 10.09 -7.77
CA THR A 6 -13.02 11.34 -7.36
C THR A 6 -12.28 11.15 -6.03
N VAL A 7 -11.44 12.11 -5.65
CA VAL A 7 -10.80 12.12 -4.32
C VAL A 7 -11.84 12.13 -3.21
N GLU A 8 -12.96 12.85 -3.40
CA GLU A 8 -14.04 12.90 -2.43
C GLU A 8 -14.71 11.54 -2.25
N THR A 9 -15.03 10.83 -3.33
CA THR A 9 -15.67 9.51 -3.22
C THR A 9 -14.72 8.48 -2.61
N MET A 10 -13.43 8.53 -2.94
CA MET A 10 -12.41 7.70 -2.27
C MET A 10 -12.35 7.97 -0.76
N ASN A 11 -12.42 9.24 -0.34
CA ASN A 11 -12.45 9.59 1.08
C ASN A 11 -13.72 9.09 1.79
N LYS A 12 -14.88 9.10 1.12
CA LYS A 12 -16.11 8.50 1.64
C LYS A 12 -15.93 6.99 1.87
N SER A 13 -15.30 6.28 0.94
CA SER A 13 -15.00 4.84 1.09
C SER A 13 -14.05 4.56 2.25
N ILE A 14 -13.01 5.38 2.45
CA ILE A 14 -12.09 5.25 3.59
C ILE A 14 -12.84 5.45 4.91
N LYS A 15 -13.67 6.50 4.99
CA LYS A 15 -14.48 6.80 6.18
C LYS A 15 -15.43 5.64 6.48
N PHE A 16 -16.13 5.14 5.47
CA PHE A 16 -17.05 4.01 5.59
C PHE A 16 -16.35 2.73 6.09
N ALA A 17 -15.17 2.40 5.55
CA ALA A 17 -14.40 1.25 6.02
C ALA A 17 -14.01 1.39 7.51
N LYS A 18 -13.63 2.59 7.94
CA LYS A 18 -13.29 2.89 9.35
C LYS A 18 -14.51 2.79 10.27
N GLU A 19 -15.69 3.18 9.80
CA GLU A 19 -16.96 3.09 10.54
C GLU A 19 -17.41 1.64 10.73
N ILE A 20 -17.33 0.80 9.70
CA ILE A 20 -17.62 -0.65 9.82
C ILE A 20 -16.66 -1.33 10.81
N ASN A 21 -15.41 -0.88 10.84
CA ASN A 21 -14.36 -1.42 11.70
C ASN A 21 -14.14 -2.95 11.57
N PRO A 22 -13.99 -3.49 10.34
CA PRO A 22 -13.72 -4.92 10.15
C PRO A 22 -12.35 -5.32 10.72
N ASP A 23 -12.14 -6.62 10.90
CA ASP A 23 -10.83 -7.14 11.33
C ASP A 23 -9.75 -7.00 10.23
N TYR A 24 -10.16 -6.95 8.96
CA TYR A 24 -9.28 -6.68 7.82
C TYR A 24 -10.02 -5.85 6.77
N ALA A 25 -9.27 -4.98 6.08
CA ALA A 25 -9.76 -4.25 4.91
C ALA A 25 -8.73 -4.30 3.79
N SER A 26 -9.19 -4.55 2.57
CA SER A 26 -8.38 -4.47 1.36
C SER A 26 -8.87 -3.31 0.52
N PHE A 27 -7.94 -2.41 0.18
CA PHE A 27 -8.14 -1.36 -0.80
C PHE A 27 -7.33 -1.75 -2.04
N ASN A 28 -7.89 -1.47 -3.22
CA ASN A 28 -7.30 -1.84 -4.50
C ASN A 28 -7.43 -0.67 -5.48
N ILE A 29 -6.45 -0.51 -6.35
CA ILE A 29 -6.53 0.39 -7.50
C ILE A 29 -7.17 -0.39 -8.65
N THR A 30 -8.17 0.22 -9.29
CA THR A 30 -8.89 -0.42 -10.39
C THR A 30 -7.96 -0.55 -11.60
N THR A 31 -7.78 -1.78 -12.07
CA THR A 31 -6.94 -2.12 -13.22
C THR A 31 -7.82 -2.72 -14.32
N PRO A 32 -7.88 -2.11 -15.52
CA PRO A 32 -8.66 -2.64 -16.64
C PRO A 32 -7.91 -3.82 -17.26
N TYR A 33 -8.31 -5.05 -16.96
CA TYR A 33 -7.66 -6.23 -17.55
C TYR A 33 -8.24 -6.57 -18.94
N PRO A 34 -7.41 -7.00 -19.90
CA PRO A 34 -7.87 -7.48 -21.20
C PRO A 34 -8.97 -8.54 -21.09
N GLY A 35 -9.99 -8.43 -21.94
CA GLY A 35 -11.19 -9.29 -21.88
C GLY A 35 -12.21 -8.85 -20.83
N THR A 36 -11.99 -7.73 -20.12
CA THR A 36 -13.01 -7.09 -19.29
C THR A 36 -13.70 -5.96 -20.05
N VAL A 37 -14.98 -5.73 -19.74
CA VAL A 37 -15.74 -4.58 -20.28
C VAL A 37 -15.00 -3.26 -20.03
N LEU A 38 -14.33 -3.13 -18.87
CA LEU A 38 -13.58 -1.92 -18.53
C LEU A 38 -12.40 -1.70 -19.49
N PHE A 39 -11.70 -2.77 -19.86
CA PHE A 39 -10.62 -2.69 -20.84
C PHE A 39 -11.17 -2.34 -22.22
N ASP A 40 -12.21 -3.03 -22.67
CA ASP A 40 -12.78 -2.79 -24.02
C ASP A 40 -13.33 -1.36 -24.15
N THR A 41 -13.88 -0.82 -23.06
CA THR A 41 -14.47 0.52 -23.04
C THR A 41 -13.44 1.65 -23.04
N TYR A 42 -12.34 1.50 -22.29
CA TYR A 42 -11.42 2.62 -22.02
C TYR A 42 -10.01 2.42 -22.59
N ILE A 43 -9.63 1.20 -22.95
CA ILE A 43 -8.29 0.85 -23.45
C ILE A 43 -8.38 0.36 -24.89
N GLY A 44 -9.24 -0.62 -25.17
CA GLY A 44 -9.50 -1.20 -26.49
C GLY A 44 -8.38 -2.11 -26.99
N LYS A 45 -7.19 -1.54 -27.24
CA LYS A 45 -5.99 -2.29 -27.68
C LYS A 45 -4.76 -1.79 -26.93
N VAL A 46 -3.87 -2.71 -26.60
CA VAL A 46 -2.56 -2.40 -26.03
C VAL A 46 -1.53 -2.74 -27.09
N ASP A 47 -0.82 -1.72 -27.58
CA ASP A 47 0.18 -1.89 -28.65
C ASP A 47 1.47 -2.55 -28.13
N ASP A 48 1.74 -2.48 -26.83
CA ASP A 48 2.91 -3.06 -26.18
C ASP A 48 2.53 -3.86 -24.92
N TRP A 49 2.40 -5.17 -25.11
CA TRP A 49 2.08 -6.14 -24.05
C TRP A 49 3.25 -6.40 -23.09
N ASP A 50 4.50 -6.20 -23.51
CA ASP A 50 5.67 -6.35 -22.64
C ASP A 50 5.73 -5.20 -21.61
N SER A 51 5.16 -4.05 -21.96
CA SER A 51 4.90 -2.97 -21.01
C SER A 51 3.83 -3.36 -19.96
N TRP A 52 2.96 -4.32 -20.24
CA TRP A 52 1.89 -4.77 -19.35
C TRP A 52 2.39 -5.86 -18.38
N SER A 53 3.32 -5.52 -17.49
CA SER A 53 3.70 -6.47 -16.43
C SER A 53 2.67 -6.46 -15.29
N LEU A 54 2.27 -7.65 -14.82
CA LEU A 54 1.33 -7.79 -13.70
C LEU A 54 1.80 -6.98 -12.48
N LYS A 55 3.12 -6.95 -12.23
CA LYS A 55 3.74 -6.14 -11.18
C LYS A 55 3.44 -4.64 -11.35
N ARG A 56 3.60 -4.09 -12.56
CA ARG A 56 3.33 -2.67 -12.84
C ARG A 56 1.83 -2.34 -12.78
N SER A 57 0.97 -3.31 -13.08
CA SER A 57 -0.49 -3.18 -13.00
C SER A 57 -1.05 -3.23 -11.57
N LEU A 58 -0.30 -3.84 -10.64
CA LEU A 58 -0.66 -3.93 -9.22
C LEU A 58 -0.11 -2.74 -8.41
N GLU A 59 1.04 -2.19 -8.82
CA GLU A 59 1.73 -1.11 -8.11
C GLU A 59 1.43 0.28 -8.70
N SER A 60 0.93 0.39 -9.94
CA SER A 60 0.76 1.69 -10.58
C SER A 60 -0.61 1.84 -11.24
N GLY A 61 -1.22 3.00 -11.04
CA GLY A 61 -2.49 3.38 -11.65
C GLY A 61 -2.38 3.68 -13.17
N TYR A 62 -1.72 2.78 -13.91
CA TYR A 62 -1.15 3.00 -15.24
C TYR A 62 -2.18 3.40 -16.32
N PHE A 63 -3.47 3.22 -16.05
CA PHE A 63 -4.55 3.57 -16.97
C PHE A 63 -5.67 4.41 -16.36
N ASN A 64 -5.58 4.76 -15.08
CA ASN A 64 -6.71 5.37 -14.38
C ASN A 64 -7.10 6.73 -14.99
N GLU A 65 -6.17 7.48 -15.55
CA GLU A 65 -6.46 8.76 -16.22
C GLU A 65 -7.43 8.61 -17.41
N LYS A 66 -7.54 7.41 -18.00
CA LYS A 66 -8.46 7.15 -19.12
C LYS A 66 -9.92 6.99 -18.69
N PHE A 67 -10.20 6.76 -17.40
CA PHE A 67 -11.55 6.44 -16.93
C PHE A 67 -11.95 7.03 -15.58
N SER A 68 -10.98 7.37 -14.73
CA SER A 68 -11.19 8.04 -13.45
C SER A 68 -11.13 9.56 -13.63
N LYS A 69 -11.85 10.31 -12.78
CA LYS A 69 -11.73 11.77 -12.71
C LYS A 69 -10.55 12.23 -11.86
N ALA A 70 -10.14 11.40 -10.89
CA ALA A 70 -8.91 11.60 -10.14
C ALA A 70 -7.69 11.18 -10.96
N SER A 71 -6.62 11.96 -10.86
CA SER A 71 -5.31 11.66 -11.44
C SER A 71 -4.68 10.40 -10.82
N LYS A 72 -3.69 9.82 -11.51
CA LYS A 72 -2.93 8.67 -11.00
C LYS A 72 -2.36 8.93 -9.60
N LYS A 73 -1.73 10.10 -9.41
CA LYS A 73 -1.12 10.51 -8.14
C LYS A 73 -2.16 10.59 -7.03
N GLU A 74 -3.31 11.21 -7.28
CA GLU A 74 -4.38 11.32 -6.29
C GLU A 74 -4.93 9.95 -5.87
N ILE A 75 -4.99 8.99 -6.81
CA ILE A 75 -5.44 7.63 -6.53
C ILE A 75 -4.41 6.88 -5.68
N GLU A 76 -3.12 6.98 -6.01
CA GLU A 76 -2.02 6.36 -5.26
C GLU A 76 -1.94 6.94 -3.83
N GLU A 77 -2.05 8.27 -3.70
CA GLU A 77 -2.10 8.93 -2.39
C GLU A 77 -3.33 8.53 -1.56
N ALA A 78 -4.49 8.38 -2.20
CA ALA A 78 -5.71 7.90 -1.54
C ALA A 78 -5.60 6.44 -1.12
N PHE A 79 -4.96 5.59 -1.94
CA PHE A 79 -4.69 4.20 -1.64
C PHE A 79 -3.80 4.06 -0.39
N ASP A 80 -2.68 4.77 -0.36
CA ASP A 80 -1.78 4.78 0.80
C ASP A 80 -2.46 5.35 2.04
N ARG A 81 -3.23 6.43 1.87
CA ARG A 81 -4.01 7.04 2.96
C ARG A 81 -5.03 6.05 3.52
N ALA A 82 -5.70 5.27 2.67
CA ALA A 82 -6.67 4.26 3.10
C ALA A 82 -6.04 3.24 4.05
N TYR A 83 -4.89 2.66 3.66
CA TYR A 83 -4.18 1.69 4.51
C TYR A 83 -3.66 2.32 5.81
N ARG A 84 -3.03 3.51 5.75
CA ARG A 84 -2.55 4.20 6.96
C ARG A 84 -3.69 4.52 7.92
N GLU A 85 -4.73 5.19 7.43
CA GLU A 85 -5.85 5.60 8.27
C GLU A 85 -6.69 4.44 8.80
N PHE A 86 -6.66 3.28 8.14
CA PHE A 86 -7.37 2.10 8.61
C PHE A 86 -6.55 1.30 9.62
N TYR A 87 -5.30 0.95 9.29
CA TYR A 87 -4.49 0.04 10.10
C TYR A 87 -3.75 0.73 11.25
N TYR A 88 -3.50 2.05 11.18
CA TYR A 88 -2.81 2.77 12.25
C TYR A 88 -3.75 3.35 13.31
N ARG A 89 -5.06 3.04 13.24
CA ARG A 89 -6.02 3.45 14.27
C ARG A 89 -5.62 2.83 15.60
N PRO A 90 -5.46 3.62 16.69
CA PRO A 90 -5.14 3.06 18.00
C PRO A 90 -6.11 1.97 18.45
N SER A 91 -7.41 2.14 18.16
CA SER A 91 -8.45 1.15 18.44
C SER A 91 -8.25 -0.17 17.67
N TYR A 92 -7.82 -0.10 16.41
CA TYR A 92 -7.51 -1.28 15.60
C TYR A 92 -6.28 -2.02 16.16
N ILE A 93 -5.21 -1.28 16.44
CA ILE A 93 -3.96 -1.83 17.00
C ILE A 93 -4.25 -2.51 18.35
N PHE A 94 -4.96 -1.83 19.25
CA PHE A 94 -5.31 -2.38 20.55
C PHE A 94 -6.17 -3.64 20.44
N LYS A 95 -7.20 -3.62 19.58
CA LYS A 95 -8.02 -4.81 19.27
C LYS A 95 -7.16 -5.97 18.78
N ARG A 96 -6.15 -5.70 17.95
CA ARG A 96 -5.25 -6.72 17.42
C ARG A 96 -4.32 -7.30 18.49
N ILE A 97 -3.79 -6.46 19.38
CA ILE A 97 -2.95 -6.90 20.50
C ILE A 97 -3.76 -7.79 21.45
N VAL A 98 -4.95 -7.35 21.86
CA VAL A 98 -5.81 -8.12 22.79
C VAL A 98 -6.27 -9.46 22.18
N LYS A 99 -6.54 -9.51 20.88
CA LYS A 99 -6.89 -10.76 20.17
C LYS A 99 -5.68 -11.69 19.91
N SER A 100 -4.44 -11.22 20.09
CA SER A 100 -3.25 -12.01 19.77
C SER A 100 -2.81 -12.89 20.93
N ASN A 101 -2.17 -14.02 20.62
CA ASN A 101 -1.58 -14.89 21.64
C ASN A 101 -0.36 -14.19 22.28
N PRO A 102 -0.24 -14.15 23.62
CA PRO A 102 0.94 -13.60 24.30
C PRO A 102 2.28 -14.14 23.82
N SER A 103 2.35 -15.43 23.46
CA SER A 103 3.58 -16.04 22.94
C SER A 103 3.97 -15.49 21.57
N GLU A 104 2.98 -15.22 20.73
CA GLU A 104 3.18 -14.64 19.40
C GLU A 104 3.62 -13.17 19.49
N LEU A 105 3.00 -12.39 20.40
CA LEU A 105 3.43 -11.02 20.67
C LEU A 105 4.87 -10.96 21.16
N MET A 106 5.27 -11.87 22.06
CA MET A 106 6.64 -11.94 22.54
C MET A 106 7.63 -12.35 21.43
N ARG A 107 7.22 -13.24 20.52
CA ARG A 107 8.02 -13.63 19.34
C ARG A 107 8.26 -12.43 18.41
N ILE A 108 7.18 -11.71 18.07
CA ILE A 108 7.26 -10.51 17.24
C ILE A 108 8.14 -9.45 17.91
N GLY A 109 7.95 -9.19 19.21
CA GLY A 109 8.77 -8.23 19.95
C GLY A 109 10.26 -8.56 19.96
N LYS A 110 10.63 -9.83 20.18
CA LYS A 110 12.03 -10.29 20.12
C LYS A 110 12.62 -10.15 18.71
N ALA A 111 11.87 -10.51 17.67
CA ALA A 111 12.30 -10.37 16.27
C ALA A 111 12.54 -8.91 15.90
N SER A 112 11.60 -8.02 16.26
CA SER A 112 11.74 -6.57 16.04
C SER A 112 12.97 -6.00 16.75
N LEU A 113 13.23 -6.38 18.01
CA LEU A 113 14.41 -5.94 18.74
C LEU A 113 15.72 -6.46 18.13
N SER A 114 15.73 -7.70 17.64
CA SER A 114 16.88 -8.28 16.95
C SER A 114 17.20 -7.52 15.67
N LEU A 115 16.20 -7.20 14.86
CA LEU A 115 16.35 -6.42 13.64
C LEU A 115 16.86 -5.01 13.94
N PHE A 116 16.29 -4.35 14.96
CA PHE A 116 16.75 -3.03 15.39
C PHE A 116 18.22 -3.05 15.83
N LYS A 117 18.64 -4.05 16.62
CA LYS A 117 20.05 -4.23 17.01
C LYS A 117 20.95 -4.47 15.80
N PHE A 118 20.51 -5.28 14.84
CA PHE A 118 21.24 -5.53 13.59
C PHE A 118 21.44 -4.23 12.79
N MET A 119 20.39 -3.45 12.58
CA MET A 119 20.46 -2.14 11.89
C MET A 119 21.44 -1.19 12.61
N MET A 120 21.30 -1.04 13.93
CA MET A 120 22.20 -0.18 14.74
C MET A 120 23.65 -0.69 14.81
N SER A 121 23.89 -1.97 14.56
CA SER A 121 25.24 -2.55 14.48
C SER A 121 25.86 -2.32 13.10
N LYS A 122 25.06 -2.38 12.03
CA LYS A 122 25.51 -2.12 10.66
C LYS A 122 25.90 -0.66 10.45
N ASP A 123 25.10 0.27 10.96
CA ASP A 123 25.42 1.71 10.92
C ASP A 123 26.73 2.07 11.64
N ARG A 124 27.16 1.27 12.62
CA ARG A 124 28.45 1.43 13.31
C ARG A 124 29.64 0.91 12.50
N HIS A 125 29.45 -0.12 11.68
CA HIS A 125 30.49 -0.61 10.79
C HIS A 125 30.71 0.29 9.57
N ASP A 126 29.63 0.85 9.01
CA ASP A 126 29.74 1.75 7.86
C ASP A 126 30.46 3.06 8.23
N LYS A 127 30.18 3.63 9.42
CA LYS A 127 30.90 4.82 9.94
C LYS A 127 32.39 4.59 10.19
N ASN A 128 32.77 3.41 10.71
CA ASN A 128 34.18 3.09 10.96
C ASN A 128 34.97 2.80 9.66
N SER A 129 34.28 2.48 8.56
CA SER A 129 34.90 2.24 7.25
C SER A 129 35.14 3.54 6.45
N SER A 130 34.28 4.55 6.60
CA SER A 130 34.46 5.86 5.95
C SER A 130 35.61 6.68 6.55
N ASP A 131 35.88 6.53 7.85
CA ASP A 131 36.94 7.27 8.54
C ASP A 131 38.35 6.73 8.22
N ASN A 132 38.47 5.45 7.85
CA ASN A 132 39.75 4.80 7.51
C ASN A 132 40.20 4.98 6.05
N THR A 133 39.39 5.63 5.20
CA THR A 133 39.71 5.83 3.77
C THR A 133 40.13 7.27 3.44
N SER A 134 40.23 8.14 4.46
CA SER A 134 40.57 9.56 4.33
C SER A 134 41.89 9.95 5.03
N ALA A 135 42.75 8.98 5.35
CA ALA A 135 44.07 9.19 5.94
C ALA A 135 45.20 8.77 4.99
#